data_AF-A0A953JRD2-F1
#
_entry.id   AF-A0A953JRD2-F1
#
_cell.length_a   1.000
_cell.length_b   1.000
_cell.length_c   1.000
_cell.angle_alpha   90.00
_cell.angle_beta   90.00
_cell.angle_gamma   90.00
#
_symmetry.space_group_name_H-M   'P 1'
#
loop_
_entity.id
_entity.type
_entity.pdbx_description
1 polymer ?
#
loop_
_entity_poly.entity_id
_entity_poly.type
_entity_poly.pdbx_seq_one_letter_code
_entity_poly.pdbx_strand_id
1 'polypeptide(L)'
;MTGRPKTDLRHLTVHHRHRVGRVALVIALALGAPSCGDESSSNTADTDSSMPASSRSPSSSPTTTASVRTDPDETTTARVYFLRDEKVSPVGRTVDGRTPARGALEALLKGPGHDTDLVSSIPSGTTLLGISVAGGVATVDLSGEFASGGGSLSMLTRVAQVVFTLTQFPTVTSVSFHLDGSPVNAIGGEGVLVDPPRTRSDFEDQTPAILVESPLPGTRLESPFTATGTSNTFEATYLYSLTDAAGTVLAEGFGTATSGTGTRGTFSQEIAYAEAAPGTAVLKLFESSANDGSDINVVEIPVELS
;
A
#
# COMPACT_ATOMS: atom_id res chain seq x y z
N MET A 1 -43.07 -55.35 -25.14
CA MET A 1 -42.50 -54.51 -24.07
C MET A 1 -41.00 -54.71 -24.10
N THR A 2 -40.10 -53.77 -24.34
CA THR A 2 -40.17 -52.31 -24.48
C THR A 2 -38.83 -51.92 -25.12
N GLY A 3 -38.87 -51.33 -26.32
CA GLY A 3 -37.69 -50.81 -26.99
C GLY A 3 -37.12 -49.61 -26.24
N ARG A 4 -35.79 -49.55 -26.09
CA ARG A 4 -35.10 -48.37 -25.59
C ARG A 4 -34.98 -47.34 -26.72
N PRO A 5 -35.39 -46.08 -26.53
CA PRO A 5 -35.19 -45.05 -27.55
C PRO A 5 -33.72 -44.60 -27.58
N LYS A 6 -33.18 -44.45 -28.80
CA LYS A 6 -31.94 -43.72 -29.08
C LYS A 6 -32.18 -42.24 -28.82
N THR A 7 -31.47 -41.66 -27.87
CA THR A 7 -31.46 -40.21 -27.64
C THR A 7 -30.50 -39.56 -28.64
N ASP A 8 -31.05 -38.74 -29.52
CA ASP A 8 -30.40 -37.92 -30.52
C ASP A 8 -29.72 -36.72 -29.83
N LEU A 9 -28.40 -36.74 -29.67
CA LEU A 9 -27.62 -35.59 -29.18
C LEU A 9 -27.41 -34.61 -30.35
N ARG A 10 -28.33 -33.66 -30.49
CA ARG A 10 -28.13 -32.51 -31.37
C ARG A 10 -27.11 -31.56 -30.74
N HIS A 11 -25.95 -31.47 -31.38
CA HIS A 11 -24.92 -30.46 -31.14
C HIS A 11 -25.52 -29.05 -31.24
N LEU A 12 -25.62 -28.35 -30.10
CA LEU A 12 -25.93 -26.93 -30.07
C LEU A 12 -24.61 -26.16 -30.26
N THR A 13 -24.30 -25.78 -31.50
CA THR A 13 -23.20 -24.86 -31.80
C THR A 13 -23.63 -23.44 -31.43
N VAL A 14 -23.19 -22.95 -30.28
CA VAL A 14 -23.31 -21.54 -29.90
C VAL A 14 -22.23 -20.76 -30.64
N HIS A 15 -22.60 -20.07 -31.71
CA HIS A 15 -21.71 -19.11 -32.37
C HIS A 15 -21.59 -17.85 -31.51
N HIS A 16 -20.51 -17.76 -30.71
CA HIS A 16 -20.09 -16.52 -30.08
C HIS A 16 -19.51 -15.59 -31.18
N ARG A 17 -20.27 -14.57 -31.57
CA ARG A 17 -19.78 -13.51 -32.46
C ARG A 17 -18.90 -12.57 -31.66
N HIS A 18 -17.58 -12.79 -31.70
CA HIS A 18 -16.59 -11.82 -31.22
C HIS A 18 -16.69 -10.54 -32.07
N ARG A 19 -17.14 -9.44 -31.46
CA ARG A 19 -16.94 -8.09 -32.01
C ARG A 19 -15.52 -7.65 -31.65
N VAL A 20 -14.61 -7.76 -32.61
CA VAL A 20 -13.25 -7.20 -32.51
C VAL A 20 -13.35 -5.69 -32.69
N GLY A 21 -13.34 -4.94 -31.59
CA GLY A 21 -13.13 -3.50 -31.62
C GLY A 21 -11.65 -3.20 -31.85
N ARG A 22 -11.29 -2.76 -33.05
CA ARG A 22 -9.94 -2.28 -33.38
C ARG A 22 -9.77 -0.86 -32.82
N VAL A 23 -8.97 -0.69 -31.78
CA VAL A 23 -8.46 0.62 -31.36
C VAL A 23 -7.10 0.82 -32.02
N ALA A 24 -7.03 1.78 -32.94
CA ALA A 24 -5.79 2.17 -33.62
C ALA A 24 -5.12 3.31 -32.84
N LEU A 25 -3.91 3.07 -32.34
CA LEU A 25 -3.04 4.06 -31.71
C LEU A 25 -2.26 4.82 -32.80
N VAL A 26 -2.47 6.13 -32.89
CA VAL A 26 -1.73 7.04 -33.78
C VAL A 26 -0.57 7.65 -32.99
N ILE A 27 0.66 7.29 -33.36
CA ILE A 27 1.90 7.87 -32.82
C ILE A 27 2.36 8.97 -33.79
N ALA A 28 2.39 10.23 -33.33
CA ALA A 28 2.98 11.34 -34.06
C ALA A 28 4.43 11.56 -33.60
N LEU A 29 5.39 11.08 -34.41
CA LEU A 29 6.81 11.43 -34.28
C LEU A 29 7.07 12.75 -35.01
N ALA A 30 7.52 13.77 -34.28
CA ALA A 30 8.09 14.99 -34.86
C ALA A 30 9.60 14.80 -35.09
N LEU A 31 10.02 14.90 -36.35
CA LEU A 31 11.42 14.85 -36.80
C LEU A 31 12.12 16.20 -36.54
N GLY A 32 13.36 16.12 -36.05
CA GLY A 32 14.26 17.26 -35.88
C GLY A 32 14.92 17.73 -37.17
N ALA A 33 15.50 18.93 -37.11
CA ALA A 33 16.44 19.46 -38.09
C ALA A 33 17.73 19.91 -37.37
N PRO A 34 18.92 19.71 -37.96
CA PRO A 34 20.20 20.12 -37.38
C PRO A 34 20.57 21.54 -37.83
N SER A 35 21.30 22.27 -36.98
CA SER A 35 22.05 23.45 -37.41
C SER A 35 23.44 23.42 -36.76
N CYS A 36 24.45 23.21 -37.60
CA CYS A 36 25.86 23.35 -37.28
C CYS A 36 26.29 24.81 -37.31
N GLY A 37 27.31 25.15 -36.52
CA GLY A 37 28.09 26.37 -36.68
C GLY A 37 29.12 26.51 -35.56
N ASP A 38 30.35 26.11 -35.85
CA ASP A 38 31.52 26.05 -34.97
C ASP A 38 32.38 27.32 -35.08
N GLU A 39 33.32 27.43 -34.14
CA GLU A 39 34.60 28.15 -34.14
C GLU A 39 34.75 29.53 -33.47
N SER A 40 35.57 29.48 -32.41
CA SER A 40 36.81 30.25 -32.20
C SER A 40 36.84 31.47 -31.26
N SER A 41 37.36 31.19 -30.07
CA SER A 41 38.60 31.73 -29.45
C SER A 41 38.80 33.25 -29.17
N SER A 42 39.09 33.48 -27.88
CA SER A 42 40.14 34.34 -27.28
C SER A 42 39.82 35.76 -26.75
N ASN A 43 40.09 35.88 -25.42
CA ASN A 43 40.41 37.03 -24.56
C ASN A 43 40.71 38.39 -25.20
N THR A 44 40.20 39.50 -24.64
CA THR A 44 40.98 40.45 -23.79
C THR A 44 40.10 41.44 -22.99
N ALA A 45 40.57 41.72 -21.77
CA ALA A 45 40.43 42.81 -20.79
C ALA A 45 39.51 44.06 -20.95
N ASP A 46 38.98 44.43 -19.77
CA ASP A 46 38.76 45.76 -19.16
C ASP A 46 37.79 46.79 -19.77
N THR A 47 36.79 47.21 -18.97
CA THR A 47 36.69 48.55 -18.33
C THR A 47 35.25 48.88 -17.87
N ASP A 48 35.09 49.06 -16.55
CA ASP A 48 34.34 50.10 -15.82
C ASP A 48 32.78 50.22 -15.84
N SER A 49 32.26 50.43 -14.62
CA SER A 49 31.05 51.18 -14.17
C SER A 49 29.70 50.91 -14.86
N SER A 50 28.62 50.50 -14.18
CA SER A 50 27.98 51.22 -13.06
C SER A 50 26.66 50.54 -12.67
N MET A 51 26.31 50.60 -11.37
CA MET A 51 25.01 50.25 -10.78
C MET A 51 23.88 51.20 -11.25
N PRO A 52 22.59 50.78 -11.19
CA PRO A 52 21.81 51.07 -9.98
C PRO A 52 20.98 49.89 -9.46
N ALA A 53 20.90 49.83 -8.13
CA ALA A 53 19.97 49.03 -7.36
C ALA A 53 18.55 49.60 -7.43
N SER A 54 17.55 48.72 -7.43
CA SER A 54 16.17 49.08 -7.05
C SER A 54 15.71 48.17 -5.93
N SER A 55 15.63 48.81 -4.76
CA SER A 55 15.06 48.33 -3.50
C SER A 55 13.55 48.16 -3.61
N ARG A 56 13.01 47.07 -3.08
CA ARG A 56 11.61 46.99 -2.61
C ARG A 56 11.62 46.49 -1.16
N SER A 57 11.18 47.35 -0.25
CA SER A 57 10.96 47.02 1.17
C SER A 57 9.86 45.96 1.36
N PRO A 58 9.95 45.11 2.41
CA PRO A 58 8.87 44.24 2.83
C PRO A 58 7.81 45.00 3.64
N SER A 59 6.54 44.72 3.37
CA SER A 59 5.39 45.19 4.16
C SER A 59 5.03 44.12 5.20
N SER A 60 5.17 44.47 6.48
CA SER A 60 4.80 43.67 7.64
C SER A 60 3.30 43.69 7.91
N SER A 61 2.70 42.51 8.06
CA SER A 61 1.33 42.31 8.56
C SER A 61 1.35 41.43 9.83
N PRO A 62 0.40 41.60 10.76
CA PRO A 62 0.62 41.34 12.18
C PRO A 62 0.53 39.87 12.60
N THR A 63 1.29 39.55 13.63
CA THR A 63 1.24 38.33 14.45
C THR A 63 -0.13 38.19 15.13
N THR A 64 -0.92 37.20 14.73
CA THR A 64 -2.00 36.67 15.54
C THR A 64 -1.44 35.53 16.40
N THR A 65 -1.28 35.81 17.69
CA THR A 65 -1.05 34.82 18.74
C THR A 65 -2.26 33.89 18.81
N ALA A 66 -2.15 32.69 18.24
CA ALA A 66 -3.14 31.64 18.44
C ALA A 66 -2.93 31.01 19.83
N SER A 67 -3.94 31.15 20.68
CA SER A 67 -4.02 30.45 21.96
C SER A 67 -4.06 28.94 21.74
N VAL A 68 -3.10 28.22 22.30
CA VAL A 68 -3.09 26.75 22.36
C VAL A 68 -4.23 26.31 23.29
N ARG A 69 -5.30 25.75 22.73
CA ARG A 69 -6.18 24.85 23.46
C ARG A 69 -5.57 23.46 23.37
N THR A 70 -5.17 22.91 24.49
CA THR A 70 -4.78 21.51 24.62
C THR A 70 -6.07 20.69 24.75
N ASP A 71 -6.59 20.16 23.64
CA ASP A 71 -7.72 19.24 23.67
C ASP A 71 -7.27 17.87 24.23
N PRO A 72 -8.01 17.27 25.17
CA PRO A 72 -7.78 15.91 25.61
C PRO A 72 -8.42 14.94 24.59
N ASP A 73 -7.71 13.88 24.22
CA ASP A 73 -8.10 12.81 23.27
C ASP A 73 -7.94 13.10 21.77
N GLU A 74 -6.72 13.45 21.36
CA GLU A 74 -6.30 13.34 19.96
C GLU A 74 -6.10 11.86 19.60
N THR A 75 -7.18 11.13 19.30
CA THR A 75 -7.07 9.79 18.69
C THR A 75 -6.76 9.90 17.21
N THR A 76 -6.02 8.93 16.66
CA THR A 76 -5.75 8.83 15.23
C THR A 76 -5.98 7.42 14.72
N THR A 77 -6.10 7.25 13.41
CA THR A 77 -6.19 5.94 12.76
C THR A 77 -4.79 5.49 12.34
N ALA A 78 -4.35 4.34 12.85
CA ALA A 78 -3.14 3.66 12.40
C ALA A 78 -3.49 2.39 11.62
N ARG A 79 -2.64 2.02 10.65
CA ARG A 79 -2.72 0.72 9.97
C ARG A 79 -2.17 -0.37 10.86
N VAL A 80 -2.86 -1.49 10.97
CA VAL A 80 -2.38 -2.68 11.65
C VAL A 80 -2.39 -3.83 10.66
N TYR A 81 -1.26 -4.51 10.50
CA TYR A 81 -1.10 -5.52 9.47
C TYR A 81 -1.30 -6.91 10.08
N PHE A 82 -2.42 -7.53 9.69
CA PHE A 82 -2.71 -8.94 9.95
C PHE A 82 -2.40 -9.75 8.69
N LEU A 83 -2.81 -11.01 8.67
CA LEU A 83 -2.63 -11.90 7.53
C LEU A 83 -3.97 -12.23 6.89
N ARG A 84 -4.01 -12.17 5.56
CA ARG A 84 -5.05 -12.75 4.71
C ARG A 84 -4.34 -13.62 3.68
N ASP A 85 -4.74 -14.88 3.56
CA ASP A 85 -4.10 -15.84 2.65
C ASP A 85 -2.57 -15.89 2.80
N GLU A 86 -2.09 -15.91 4.06
CA GLU A 86 -0.67 -15.92 4.44
C GLU A 86 0.14 -14.67 4.07
N LYS A 87 -0.51 -13.62 3.53
CA LYS A 87 0.10 -12.35 3.15
C LYS A 87 -0.34 -11.22 4.07
N VAL A 88 0.50 -10.20 4.26
CA VAL A 88 0.16 -9.03 5.08
C VAL A 88 -1.01 -8.25 4.47
N SER A 89 -1.97 -7.86 5.32
CA SER A 89 -3.17 -7.11 4.97
C SER A 89 -3.47 -6.05 6.03
N PRO A 90 -3.57 -4.75 5.66
CA PRO A 90 -3.77 -3.67 6.61
C PRO A 90 -5.26 -3.45 6.96
N VAL A 91 -5.52 -3.15 8.23
CA VAL A 91 -6.80 -2.61 8.71
C VAL A 91 -6.59 -1.35 9.53
N GLY A 92 -7.60 -0.48 9.54
CA GLY A 92 -7.58 0.73 10.37
C GLY A 92 -7.90 0.43 11.82
N ARG A 93 -7.09 0.93 12.75
CA ARG A 93 -7.34 0.88 14.19
C ARG A 93 -7.21 2.28 14.79
N THR A 94 -8.18 2.66 15.61
CA THR A 94 -8.12 3.89 16.40
C THR A 94 -7.13 3.70 17.55
N VAL A 95 -6.17 4.61 17.65
CA VAL A 95 -5.09 4.59 18.64
C VAL A 95 -4.89 5.98 19.25
N ASP A 96 -4.17 6.08 20.36
CA ASP A 96 -3.75 7.37 20.93
C ASP A 96 -2.78 8.08 19.97
N GLY A 97 -3.13 9.27 19.50
CA GLY A 97 -2.34 10.07 18.57
C GLY A 97 -1.06 10.64 19.16
N ARG A 98 -0.91 10.65 20.49
CA ARG A 98 0.35 11.04 21.16
C ARG A 98 1.41 9.94 21.08
N THR A 99 0.99 8.68 20.96
CA THR A 99 1.88 7.51 20.86
C THR A 99 1.38 6.50 19.82
N PRO A 100 1.24 6.89 18.55
CA PRO A 100 0.53 6.08 17.56
C PRO A 100 1.27 4.78 17.22
N ALA A 101 2.61 4.77 17.25
CA ALA A 101 3.40 3.57 17.04
C ALA A 101 3.19 2.51 18.13
N ARG A 102 3.15 2.96 19.39
CA ARG A 102 2.84 2.08 20.53
C ARG A 102 1.42 1.53 20.42
N GLY A 103 0.44 2.40 20.18
CA GLY A 103 -0.96 2.00 20.07
C GLY A 103 -1.22 1.05 18.90
N ALA A 104 -0.55 1.24 17.75
CA ALA A 104 -0.66 0.34 16.60
C ALA A 104 -0.14 -1.06 16.93
N LEU A 105 0.99 -1.15 17.65
CA LEU A 105 1.55 -2.43 18.06
C LEU A 105 0.70 -3.11 19.14
N GLU A 106 0.19 -2.37 20.12
CA GLU A 106 -0.75 -2.92 21.11
C GLU A 106 -2.04 -3.44 20.44
N ALA A 107 -2.56 -2.72 19.44
CA ALA A 107 -3.69 -3.18 18.63
C ALA A 107 -3.35 -4.44 17.82
N LEU A 108 -2.13 -4.55 17.29
CA LEU A 108 -1.63 -5.76 16.62
C LEU A 108 -1.60 -6.96 17.57
N LEU A 109 -1.06 -6.79 18.79
CA LEU A 109 -0.98 -7.85 19.80
C LEU A 109 -2.36 -8.29 20.31
N LYS A 110 -3.34 -7.40 20.30
CA LYS A 110 -4.75 -7.74 20.63
C LYS A 110 -5.38 -8.67 19.59
N GLY A 111 -4.84 -8.74 18.38
CA GLY A 111 -5.33 -9.59 17.30
C GLY A 111 -6.43 -8.95 16.44
N PRO A 112 -6.91 -9.68 15.42
CA PRO A 112 -7.84 -9.16 14.40
C PRO A 112 -9.24 -8.82 14.93
N GLY A 113 -9.61 -9.26 16.14
CA GLY A 113 -10.89 -8.93 16.75
C GLY A 113 -12.06 -9.52 15.96
N HIS A 114 -12.90 -8.66 15.37
CA HIS A 114 -14.09 -9.05 14.60
C HIS A 114 -13.83 -9.23 13.10
N ASP A 115 -12.62 -8.95 12.62
CA ASP A 115 -12.24 -9.15 11.21
C ASP A 115 -12.02 -10.66 10.97
N THR A 116 -13.11 -11.38 10.68
CA THR A 116 -13.12 -12.86 10.66
C THR A 116 -12.29 -13.50 9.55
N ASP A 117 -11.95 -12.73 8.53
CA ASP A 117 -11.13 -13.13 7.38
C ASP A 117 -9.64 -12.84 7.58
N LEU A 118 -9.27 -12.23 8.71
CA LEU A 118 -7.89 -11.93 9.07
C LEU A 118 -7.40 -12.83 10.21
N VAL A 119 -6.13 -13.19 10.16
CA VAL A 119 -5.47 -13.99 11.19
C VAL A 119 -4.19 -13.33 11.69
N SER A 120 -3.77 -13.68 12.90
CA SER A 120 -2.48 -13.29 13.46
C SER A 120 -1.60 -14.50 13.68
N SER A 121 -0.32 -14.41 13.31
CA SER A 121 0.70 -15.41 13.65
C SER A 121 1.40 -15.11 14.98
N ILE A 122 1.02 -14.03 15.66
CA ILE A 122 1.53 -13.65 16.99
C ILE A 122 0.85 -14.51 18.06
N PRO A 123 1.60 -15.20 18.94
CA PRO A 123 1.02 -16.03 19.99
C PRO A 123 0.15 -15.22 20.93
N SER A 124 -1.00 -15.77 21.29
CA SER A 124 -1.85 -15.17 22.31
C SER A 124 -1.08 -15.07 23.63
N GLY A 125 -1.12 -13.89 24.25
CA GLY A 125 -0.41 -13.63 25.50
C GLY A 125 0.96 -12.94 25.33
N THR A 126 1.45 -12.74 24.11
CA THR A 126 2.58 -11.82 23.88
C THR A 126 2.23 -10.43 24.39
N THR A 127 3.13 -9.83 25.16
CA THR A 127 2.99 -8.48 25.70
C THR A 127 4.04 -7.52 25.14
N LEU A 128 3.69 -6.24 25.05
CA LEU A 128 4.62 -5.17 24.72
C LEU A 128 5.29 -4.65 25.99
N LEU A 129 6.59 -4.94 26.13
CA LEU A 129 7.41 -4.49 27.27
C LEU A 129 7.94 -3.07 27.03
N GLY A 130 8.33 -2.75 25.79
CA GLY A 130 8.90 -1.45 25.44
C GLY A 130 8.90 -1.17 23.95
N ILE A 131 8.87 0.11 23.60
CA ILE A 131 9.12 0.58 22.23
C ILE A 131 9.86 1.91 22.29
N SER A 132 10.89 2.04 21.45
CA SER A 132 11.64 3.28 21.27
C SER A 132 12.00 3.47 19.80
N VAL A 133 12.00 4.71 19.32
CA VAL A 133 12.40 5.04 17.95
C VAL A 133 13.60 5.96 18.00
N ALA A 134 14.71 5.54 17.38
CA ALA A 134 15.93 6.32 17.29
C ALA A 134 16.63 6.07 15.94
N GLY A 135 17.03 7.14 15.26
CA GLY A 135 17.80 7.05 14.01
C GLY A 135 17.12 6.26 12.89
N GLY A 136 15.78 6.27 12.83
CA GLY A 136 15.01 5.47 11.85
C GLY A 136 14.71 4.03 12.29
N VAL A 137 15.29 3.56 13.39
CA VAL A 137 15.07 2.19 13.89
C VAL A 137 14.04 2.22 15.01
N ALA A 138 12.96 1.44 14.87
CA ALA A 138 12.07 1.13 15.98
C ALA A 138 12.59 -0.12 16.70
N THR A 139 13.09 0.05 17.93
CA THR A 139 13.41 -1.08 18.81
C THR A 139 12.14 -1.46 19.56
N VAL A 140 11.69 -2.69 19.35
CA VAL A 140 10.52 -3.27 20.00
C VAL A 140 10.95 -4.37 20.96
N ASP A 141 10.53 -4.25 22.22
CA ASP A 141 10.76 -5.24 23.27
C ASP A 141 9.45 -5.95 23.60
N LEU A 142 9.40 -7.24 23.30
CA LEU A 142 8.23 -8.10 23.49
C LEU A 142 8.54 -9.17 24.53
N SER A 143 7.51 -9.73 25.16
CA SER A 143 7.72 -10.86 26.05
C SER A 143 8.13 -12.14 25.29
N GLY A 144 8.83 -13.04 25.97
CA GLY A 144 9.39 -14.28 25.40
C GLY A 144 8.37 -15.18 24.68
N GLU A 145 7.06 -15.07 24.98
CA GLU A 145 5.99 -15.75 24.26
C GLU A 145 6.02 -15.46 22.76
N PHE A 146 6.51 -14.28 22.33
CA PHE A 146 6.65 -13.93 20.92
C PHE A 146 7.56 -14.89 20.14
N ALA A 147 8.44 -15.64 20.81
CA ALA A 147 9.29 -16.64 20.18
C ALA A 147 8.70 -18.06 20.20
N SER A 148 7.53 -18.26 20.82
CA SER A 148 6.95 -19.57 21.03
C SER A 148 6.02 -20.01 19.90
N GLY A 149 5.96 -21.33 19.65
CA GLY A 149 4.96 -21.98 18.79
C GLY A 149 5.05 -21.66 17.29
N GLY A 150 4.36 -22.49 16.50
CA GLY A 150 4.32 -22.38 15.03
C GLY A 150 5.51 -23.06 14.35
N GLY A 151 5.54 -23.00 13.01
CA GLY A 151 6.67 -23.42 12.18
C GLY A 151 7.35 -22.21 11.51
N SER A 152 8.31 -22.47 10.61
CA SER A 152 9.16 -21.42 10.03
C SER A 152 8.37 -20.32 9.31
N LEU A 153 7.29 -20.68 8.59
CA LEU A 153 6.40 -19.70 7.94
C LEU A 153 5.68 -18.81 8.97
N SER A 154 5.13 -19.40 10.04
CA SER A 154 4.44 -18.64 11.10
C SER A 154 5.38 -17.66 11.81
N MET A 155 6.66 -18.04 11.99
CA MET A 155 7.66 -17.15 12.55
C MET A 155 7.98 -15.98 11.62
N LEU A 156 8.09 -16.24 10.31
CA LEU A 156 8.38 -15.21 9.31
C LEU A 156 7.22 -14.21 9.18
N THR A 157 5.98 -14.69 9.05
CA THR A 157 4.79 -13.82 8.97
C THR A 157 4.57 -13.04 10.27
N ARG A 158 4.88 -13.63 11.43
CA ARG A 158 4.84 -12.95 12.73
C ARG A 158 5.75 -11.72 12.78
N VAL A 159 6.99 -11.85 12.30
CA VAL A 159 7.93 -10.72 12.21
C VAL A 159 7.43 -9.71 11.17
N ALA A 160 6.95 -10.17 10.01
CA ALA A 160 6.42 -9.30 8.95
C ALA A 160 5.29 -8.40 9.47
N GLN A 161 4.33 -8.94 10.23
CA GLN A 161 3.23 -8.17 10.81
C GLN A 161 3.72 -6.97 11.67
N VAL A 162 4.73 -7.20 12.52
CA VAL A 162 5.33 -6.14 13.35
C VAL A 162 6.07 -5.12 12.49
N VAL A 163 6.88 -5.59 11.54
CA VAL A 163 7.67 -4.73 10.65
C VAL A 163 6.76 -3.82 9.83
N PHE A 164 5.73 -4.36 9.17
CA PHE A 164 4.81 -3.56 8.36
C PHE A 164 4.03 -2.54 9.20
N THR A 165 3.61 -2.94 10.41
CA THR A 165 2.89 -2.06 11.35
C THR A 165 3.75 -0.90 11.83
N LEU A 166 5.04 -1.10 12.14
CA LEU A 166 5.90 -0.02 12.64
C LEU A 166 6.50 0.84 11.53
N THR A 167 6.83 0.26 10.37
CA THR A 167 7.39 1.01 9.23
C THR A 167 6.37 1.84 8.46
N GLN A 168 5.09 1.84 8.86
CA GLN A 168 4.10 2.77 8.33
C GLN A 168 4.38 4.22 8.73
N PHE A 169 5.11 4.43 9.84
CA PHE A 169 5.39 5.74 10.39
C PHE A 169 6.62 6.32 9.69
N PRO A 170 6.57 7.56 9.16
CA PRO A 170 7.68 8.11 8.37
C PRO A 170 9.03 8.19 9.09
N THR A 171 9.03 8.18 10.43
CA THR A 171 10.23 8.19 11.27
C THR A 171 10.85 6.80 11.47
N VAL A 172 10.24 5.74 10.94
CA VAL A 172 10.67 4.34 11.13
C VAL A 172 10.94 3.70 9.76
N THR A 173 12.19 3.37 9.51
CA THR A 173 12.65 2.69 8.29
C THR A 173 12.88 1.19 8.52
N SER A 174 13.24 0.78 9.73
CA SER A 174 13.48 -0.62 10.10
C SER A 174 13.09 -0.91 11.56
N VAL A 175 13.00 -2.19 11.90
CA VAL A 175 12.61 -2.67 13.23
C VAL A 175 13.65 -3.61 13.80
N SER A 176 14.09 -3.34 15.03
CA SER A 176 14.96 -4.19 15.82
C SER A 176 14.16 -4.88 16.92
N PHE A 177 14.44 -6.15 17.20
CA PHE A 177 13.67 -6.96 18.12
C PHE A 177 14.46 -7.27 19.39
N HIS A 178 13.82 -7.08 20.53
CA HIS A 178 14.24 -7.51 21.85
C HIS A 178 13.18 -8.47 22.42
N LEU A 179 13.63 -9.46 23.18
CA LEU A 179 12.77 -10.34 23.96
C LEU A 179 13.19 -10.30 25.43
N ASP A 180 12.22 -10.04 26.30
CA ASP A 180 12.43 -9.93 27.75
C ASP A 180 13.60 -8.98 28.10
N GLY A 181 13.67 -7.84 27.41
CA GLY A 181 14.71 -6.81 27.58
C GLY A 181 16.03 -7.08 26.87
N SER A 182 16.23 -8.26 26.29
CA SER A 182 17.49 -8.66 25.65
C SER A 182 17.40 -8.59 24.12
N PRO A 183 18.41 -8.04 23.42
CA PRO A 183 18.44 -8.10 21.95
C PRO A 183 18.54 -9.55 21.48
N VAL A 184 17.89 -9.86 20.36
CA VAL A 184 17.89 -11.19 19.76
C VAL A 184 18.34 -11.14 18.31
N ASN A 185 19.16 -12.12 17.91
CA ASN A 185 19.61 -12.25 16.52
C ASN A 185 18.61 -13.04 15.65
N ALA A 186 17.86 -13.93 16.29
CA ALA A 186 16.88 -14.78 15.66
C ALA A 186 15.71 -15.06 16.60
N ILE A 187 14.54 -15.36 16.03
CA ILE A 187 13.32 -15.66 16.79
C ILE A 187 12.89 -17.11 16.54
N GLY A 188 12.53 -17.77 17.63
CA GLY A 188 12.02 -19.14 17.65
C GLY A 188 13.09 -20.21 17.40
N GLY A 189 12.70 -21.48 17.54
CA GLY A 189 13.59 -22.63 17.25
C GLY A 189 13.97 -22.77 15.77
N GLU A 190 13.23 -22.09 14.89
CA GLU A 190 13.43 -22.07 13.45
C GLU A 190 14.54 -21.11 13.00
N GLY A 191 14.98 -20.21 13.88
CA GLY A 191 16.08 -19.30 13.60
C GLY A 191 15.76 -18.19 12.60
N VAL A 192 14.53 -17.64 12.60
CA VAL A 192 14.19 -16.49 11.75
C VAL A 192 15.05 -15.30 12.15
N LEU A 193 15.97 -14.90 11.28
CA LEU A 193 16.91 -13.81 11.53
C LEU A 193 16.18 -12.47 11.64
N VAL A 194 16.45 -11.77 12.74
CA VAL A 194 15.91 -10.43 13.04
C VAL A 194 16.99 -9.39 13.35
N ASP A 195 18.25 -9.82 13.29
CA ASP A 195 19.43 -8.96 13.22
C ASP A 195 20.14 -9.18 11.87
N PRO A 196 20.43 -8.13 11.08
CA PRO A 196 20.21 -6.71 11.35
C PRO A 196 18.73 -6.30 11.40
N PRO A 197 18.40 -5.05 11.85
CA PRO A 197 17.03 -4.55 11.88
C PRO A 197 16.29 -4.76 10.55
N ARG A 198 15.05 -5.24 10.64
CA ARG A 198 14.27 -5.73 9.49
C ARG A 198 13.41 -4.64 8.86
N THR A 199 13.24 -4.75 7.55
CA THR A 199 12.54 -3.80 6.67
C THR A 199 11.44 -4.51 5.90
N ARG A 200 10.55 -3.78 5.21
CA ARG A 200 9.49 -4.41 4.41
C ARG A 200 10.03 -5.27 3.26
N SER A 201 11.16 -4.90 2.66
CA SER A 201 11.77 -5.67 1.56
C SER A 201 12.25 -7.06 1.97
N ASP A 202 12.45 -7.28 3.27
CA ASP A 202 12.80 -8.60 3.82
C ASP A 202 11.66 -9.62 3.76
N PHE A 203 10.44 -9.18 3.45
CA PHE A 203 9.21 -9.98 3.50
C PHE A 203 8.40 -9.88 2.19
N GLU A 204 9.09 -9.78 1.05
CA GLU A 204 8.44 -9.73 -0.28
C GLU A 204 7.54 -10.96 -0.50
N ASP A 205 8.00 -12.15 -0.10
CA ASP A 205 7.23 -13.40 -0.17
C ASP A 205 6.03 -13.45 0.78
N GLN A 206 5.90 -12.51 1.71
CA GLN A 206 4.77 -12.38 2.63
C GLN A 206 3.94 -11.12 2.32
N THR A 207 4.28 -10.43 1.24
CA THR A 207 3.56 -9.26 0.74
C THR A 207 2.72 -9.68 -0.47
N PRO A 208 1.45 -9.25 -0.58
CA PRO A 208 0.68 -9.50 -1.79
C PRO A 208 1.27 -8.74 -2.97
N ALA A 209 1.05 -9.23 -4.20
CA ALA A 209 1.56 -8.57 -5.40
C ALA A 209 1.03 -7.14 -5.54
N ILE A 210 -0.21 -6.90 -5.10
CA ILE A 210 -0.79 -5.56 -4.91
C ILE A 210 -1.08 -5.42 -3.41
N LEU A 211 -0.53 -4.41 -2.76
CA LEU A 211 -0.82 -4.06 -1.37
C LEU A 211 -1.42 -2.66 -1.34
N VAL A 212 -2.69 -2.57 -0.95
CA VAL A 212 -3.38 -1.28 -0.82
C VAL A 212 -3.36 -0.84 0.64
N GLU A 213 -2.93 0.39 0.88
CA GLU A 213 -2.79 0.98 2.22
C GLU A 213 -3.72 2.17 2.47
N SER A 214 -4.38 2.65 1.42
CA SER A 214 -5.53 3.57 1.46
C SER A 214 -6.36 3.36 0.19
N PRO A 215 -7.70 3.35 0.27
CA PRO A 215 -8.49 3.31 1.50
C PRO A 215 -8.33 2.00 2.27
N LEU A 216 -8.67 1.99 3.55
CA LEU A 216 -8.71 0.79 4.39
C LEU A 216 -10.13 0.19 4.39
N PRO A 217 -10.31 -1.09 4.72
CA PRO A 217 -11.64 -1.68 4.89
C PRO A 217 -12.54 -0.85 5.83
N GLY A 218 -13.78 -0.59 5.40
CA GLY A 218 -14.77 0.21 6.13
C GLY A 218 -14.60 1.73 5.99
N THR A 219 -13.63 2.21 5.20
CA THR A 219 -13.44 3.65 4.96
C THR A 219 -14.65 4.22 4.23
N ARG A 220 -15.12 5.38 4.71
CA ARG A 220 -16.10 6.20 4.00
C ARG A 220 -15.41 7.00 2.90
N LEU A 221 -15.84 6.83 1.66
CA LEU A 221 -15.29 7.47 0.47
C LEU A 221 -16.11 8.68 0.02
N GLU A 222 -15.41 9.72 -0.40
CA GLU A 222 -15.94 10.86 -1.13
C GLU A 222 -15.29 10.88 -2.53
N SER A 223 -15.98 11.43 -3.53
CA SER A 223 -15.45 11.54 -4.90
C SER A 223 -14.82 12.93 -5.10
N PRO A 224 -13.57 13.05 -5.59
CA PRO A 224 -12.61 11.96 -5.82
C PRO A 224 -11.92 11.51 -4.52
N PHE A 225 -11.38 10.28 -4.52
CA PHE A 225 -10.51 9.77 -3.46
C PHE A 225 -9.16 9.29 -4.04
N THR A 226 -8.17 9.10 -3.16
CA THR A 226 -6.86 8.57 -3.56
C THR A 226 -6.67 7.15 -3.05
N ALA A 227 -6.39 6.22 -3.96
CA ALA A 227 -5.90 4.88 -3.66
C ALA A 227 -4.36 4.90 -3.63
N THR A 228 -3.77 4.44 -2.52
CA THR A 228 -2.30 4.41 -2.35
C THR A 228 -1.84 3.04 -1.88
N GLY A 229 -0.64 2.66 -2.29
CA GLY A 229 -0.07 1.39 -1.87
C GLY A 229 1.23 1.06 -2.59
N THR A 230 1.53 -0.23 -2.66
CA THR A 230 2.69 -0.76 -3.38
C THR A 230 2.28 -1.93 -4.27
N SER A 231 3.02 -2.16 -5.35
CA SER A 231 2.82 -3.33 -6.18
C SER A 231 4.11 -3.88 -6.77
N ASN A 232 4.07 -5.14 -7.15
CA ASN A 232 5.13 -5.87 -7.86
C ASN A 232 4.49 -6.66 -9.02
N THR A 233 3.65 -5.97 -9.80
CA THR A 233 2.88 -6.55 -10.91
C THR A 233 3.64 -6.50 -12.24
N PHE A 234 3.20 -7.28 -13.23
CA PHE A 234 3.72 -7.21 -14.59
C PHE A 234 3.56 -5.81 -15.20
N GLU A 235 4.61 -5.31 -15.84
CA GLU A 235 4.68 -3.96 -16.44
C GLU A 235 4.30 -2.81 -15.47
N ALA A 236 4.47 -3.03 -14.16
CA ALA A 236 4.08 -2.09 -13.11
C ALA A 236 2.59 -1.69 -13.15
N THR A 237 1.74 -2.44 -13.86
CA THR A 237 0.36 -2.05 -14.13
C THR A 237 -0.61 -2.82 -13.25
N TYR A 238 -1.66 -2.15 -12.79
CA TYR A 238 -2.81 -2.78 -12.14
C TYR A 238 -4.09 -2.16 -12.68
N LEU A 239 -5.16 -2.94 -12.67
CA LEU A 239 -6.52 -2.48 -12.96
C LEU A 239 -7.26 -2.23 -11.64
N TYR A 240 -8.24 -1.35 -11.70
CA TYR A 240 -9.16 -1.12 -10.59
C TYR A 240 -10.61 -1.04 -11.06
N SER A 241 -11.52 -1.44 -10.19
CA SER A 241 -12.95 -1.15 -10.30
C SER A 241 -13.55 -0.84 -8.93
N LEU A 242 -14.48 0.11 -8.89
CA LEU A 242 -15.32 0.40 -7.74
C LEU A 242 -16.74 -0.03 -8.09
N THR A 243 -17.28 -0.99 -7.34
CA THR A 243 -18.60 -1.58 -7.62
C THR A 243 -19.50 -1.41 -6.40
N ASP A 244 -20.74 -0.95 -6.59
CA ASP A 244 -21.74 -0.85 -5.52
C ASP A 244 -22.34 -2.22 -5.13
N ALA A 245 -23.17 -2.24 -4.10
CA ALA A 245 -23.85 -3.46 -3.64
C ALA A 245 -24.80 -4.10 -4.67
N ALA A 246 -25.24 -3.35 -5.70
CA ALA A 246 -26.09 -3.86 -6.77
C ALA A 246 -25.28 -4.45 -7.94
N GLY A 247 -23.96 -4.34 -7.90
CA GLY A 247 -23.07 -4.76 -8.99
C GLY A 247 -22.84 -3.68 -10.06
N THR A 248 -23.26 -2.44 -9.81
CA THR A 248 -23.02 -1.31 -10.71
C THR A 248 -21.57 -0.85 -10.59
N VAL A 249 -20.86 -0.80 -11.70
CA VAL A 249 -19.50 -0.24 -11.74
C VAL A 249 -19.60 1.29 -11.73
N LEU A 250 -19.08 1.91 -10.68
CA LEU A 250 -19.10 3.37 -10.45
C LEU A 250 -17.82 4.06 -10.96
N ALA A 251 -16.71 3.32 -10.97
CA ALA A 251 -15.44 3.73 -11.55
C ALA A 251 -14.66 2.49 -11.99
N GLU A 252 -13.92 2.59 -13.08
CA GLU A 252 -12.97 1.57 -13.51
C GLU A 252 -11.82 2.22 -14.27
N GLY A 253 -10.67 1.55 -14.26
CA GLY A 253 -9.50 2.04 -14.97
C GLY A 253 -8.26 1.23 -14.66
N PHE A 254 -7.11 1.84 -14.90
CA PHE A 254 -5.82 1.28 -14.57
C PHE A 254 -4.92 2.35 -13.94
N GLY A 255 -3.92 1.89 -13.20
CA GLY A 255 -2.85 2.72 -12.67
C GLY A 255 -1.51 2.04 -12.88
N THR A 256 -0.44 2.81 -12.67
CA THR A 256 0.92 2.30 -12.71
C THR A 256 1.64 2.55 -11.39
N ALA A 257 2.42 1.58 -10.95
CA ALA A 257 3.39 1.76 -9.89
C ALA A 257 4.71 2.32 -10.43
N THR A 258 5.54 2.86 -9.55
CA THR A 258 6.85 3.42 -9.90
C THR A 258 7.86 2.38 -10.39
N SER A 259 7.59 1.09 -10.20
CA SER A 259 8.39 -0.04 -10.66
C SER A 259 7.51 -1.28 -10.83
N GLY A 260 7.97 -2.24 -11.65
CA GLY A 260 7.25 -3.47 -12.00
C GLY A 260 7.94 -4.74 -11.53
N THR A 261 7.65 -5.86 -12.20
CA THR A 261 8.09 -7.21 -11.80
C THR A 261 9.55 -7.29 -11.36
N GLY A 262 9.74 -7.87 -10.17
CA GLY A 262 11.05 -8.07 -9.56
C GLY A 262 11.54 -6.86 -8.76
N THR A 263 10.83 -5.73 -8.78
CA THR A 263 11.15 -4.57 -7.96
C THR A 263 9.87 -3.85 -7.57
N ARG A 264 9.46 -4.03 -6.31
CA ARG A 264 8.25 -3.42 -5.76
C ARG A 264 8.26 -1.89 -5.90
N GLY A 265 7.23 -1.36 -6.56
CA GLY A 265 6.98 0.08 -6.72
C GLY A 265 5.88 0.57 -5.79
N THR A 266 5.78 1.88 -5.64
CA THR A 266 4.68 2.58 -4.97
C THR A 266 3.68 3.09 -6.00
N PHE A 267 2.42 3.28 -5.60
CA PHE A 267 1.43 3.97 -6.43
C PHE A 267 0.58 4.94 -5.59
N SER A 268 0.06 5.96 -6.27
CA SER A 268 -0.90 6.93 -5.74
C SER A 268 -1.84 7.35 -6.88
N GLN A 269 -3.04 6.81 -6.89
CA GLN A 269 -4.02 6.98 -7.96
C GLN A 269 -5.23 7.75 -7.46
N GLU A 270 -5.53 8.88 -8.10
CA GLU A 270 -6.80 9.59 -7.88
C GLU A 270 -7.91 8.89 -8.68
N ILE A 271 -9.02 8.59 -8.02
CA ILE A 271 -10.17 7.90 -8.60
C ILE A 271 -11.41 8.77 -8.33
N ALA A 272 -12.04 9.22 -9.41
CA ALA A 272 -13.36 9.82 -9.37
C ALA A 272 -14.40 8.75 -9.74
N TYR A 273 -15.50 8.70 -9.00
CA TYR A 273 -16.62 7.79 -9.28
C TYR A 273 -17.90 8.56 -9.59
N ALA A 274 -18.76 7.94 -10.40
CA ALA A 274 -20.07 8.49 -10.77
C ALA A 274 -20.99 8.65 -9.55
N GLU A 275 -21.86 9.66 -9.56
CA GLU A 275 -22.80 9.91 -8.46
C GLU A 275 -23.57 8.63 -8.10
N ALA A 276 -23.50 8.25 -6.83
CA ALA A 276 -24.08 7.03 -6.29
C ALA A 276 -24.82 7.33 -4.99
N ALA A 277 -25.82 6.51 -4.69
CA ALA A 277 -26.47 6.59 -3.39
C ALA A 277 -25.50 6.12 -2.28
N PRO A 278 -25.60 6.65 -1.06
CA PRO A 278 -24.81 6.17 0.07
C PRO A 278 -25.06 4.68 0.32
N GLY A 279 -24.00 3.93 0.61
CA GLY A 279 -24.08 2.49 0.87
C GLY A 279 -22.76 1.76 0.68
N THR A 280 -22.79 0.44 0.84
CA THR A 280 -21.59 -0.39 0.73
C THR A 280 -21.13 -0.52 -0.72
N ALA A 281 -19.82 -0.44 -0.95
CA ALA A 281 -19.17 -0.71 -2.21
C ALA A 281 -17.88 -1.51 -2.00
N VAL A 282 -17.32 -2.04 -3.09
CA VAL A 282 -16.04 -2.75 -3.09
C VAL A 282 -15.10 -2.08 -4.08
N LEU A 283 -13.96 -1.59 -3.57
CA LEU A 283 -12.83 -1.22 -4.41
C LEU A 283 -11.99 -2.48 -4.64
N LYS A 284 -11.93 -2.93 -5.89
CA LYS A 284 -11.13 -4.05 -6.34
C LYS A 284 -9.92 -3.55 -7.11
N LEU A 285 -8.72 -4.01 -6.75
CA LEU A 285 -7.51 -3.86 -7.55
C LEU A 285 -7.00 -5.24 -7.96
N PHE A 286 -6.52 -5.39 -9.18
CA PHE A 286 -6.10 -6.68 -9.71
C PHE A 286 -5.11 -6.52 -10.87
N GLU A 287 -4.50 -7.62 -11.26
CA GLU A 287 -3.68 -7.75 -12.46
C GLU A 287 -4.39 -8.67 -13.45
N SER A 288 -4.33 -8.35 -14.75
CA SER A 288 -4.85 -9.23 -15.80
C SER A 288 -3.78 -10.26 -16.16
N SER A 289 -4.11 -11.54 -16.04
CA SER A 289 -3.25 -12.65 -16.44
C SER A 289 -2.90 -12.56 -17.93
N ALA A 290 -1.60 -12.53 -18.25
CA ALA A 290 -1.13 -12.56 -19.63
C ALA A 290 -1.42 -13.90 -20.34
N ASN A 291 -1.73 -14.95 -19.58
CA ASN A 291 -1.99 -16.29 -20.11
C ASN A 291 -3.41 -16.43 -20.67
N ASP A 292 -4.41 -15.88 -19.97
CA ASP A 292 -5.83 -16.12 -20.25
C ASP A 292 -6.75 -14.92 -20.01
N GLY A 293 -6.21 -13.77 -19.58
CA GLY A 293 -6.98 -12.56 -19.27
C GLY A 293 -7.82 -12.67 -17.99
N SER A 294 -7.62 -13.71 -17.18
CA SER A 294 -8.27 -13.81 -15.87
C SER A 294 -7.73 -12.80 -14.88
N ASP A 295 -8.56 -12.39 -13.92
CA ASP A 295 -8.13 -11.53 -12.83
C ASP A 295 -7.27 -12.33 -11.86
N ILE A 296 -6.01 -11.91 -11.69
CA ILE A 296 -5.04 -12.47 -10.74
C ILE A 296 -4.61 -11.37 -9.76
N ASN A 297 -3.94 -11.77 -8.67
CA ASN A 297 -3.45 -10.83 -7.65
C ASN A 297 -4.54 -9.89 -7.12
N VAL A 298 -5.76 -10.42 -7.00
CA VAL A 298 -6.96 -9.67 -6.66
C VAL A 298 -6.91 -9.21 -5.20
N VAL A 299 -7.20 -7.93 -4.99
CA VAL A 299 -7.40 -7.31 -3.68
C VAL A 299 -8.75 -6.64 -3.67
N GLU A 300 -9.58 -6.97 -2.69
CA GLU A 300 -10.89 -6.37 -2.50
C GLU A 300 -10.94 -5.63 -1.16
N ILE A 301 -11.44 -4.40 -1.21
CA ILE A 301 -11.52 -3.49 -0.07
C ILE A 301 -12.98 -3.05 0.06
N PRO A 302 -13.72 -3.60 1.04
CA PRO A 302 -15.06 -3.14 1.32
C PRO A 302 -14.98 -1.70 1.87
N VAL A 303 -15.79 -0.81 1.32
CA VAL A 303 -15.82 0.63 1.63
C VAL A 303 -17.28 1.12 1.71
N GLU A 304 -17.47 2.31 2.26
CA GLU A 304 -18.78 2.96 2.35
C GLU A 304 -18.81 4.20 1.45
N LEU A 305 -19.83 4.35 0.62
CA LEU A 305 -20.06 5.55 -0.17
C LEU A 305 -20.78 6.62 0.67
N SER A 306 -20.41 7.89 0.46
CA SER A 306 -20.98 9.03 1.18
C SER A 306 -22.22 9.60 0.53
#